data_AF-A0A958LTG3-F1
#
_entry.id   AF-A0A958LTG3-F1
#
_cell.length_a   1.000
_cell.length_b   1.000
_cell.length_c   1.000
_cell.angle_alpha   90.00
_cell.angle_beta   90.00
_cell.angle_gamma   90.00
#
_symmetry.space_group_name_H-M   'P 1'
#
loop_
_entity.id
_entity.type
_entity.pdbx_description
1 polymer ?
#
loop_
_entity_poly.entity_id
_entity_poly.type
_entity_poly.pdbx_seq_one_letter_code
_entity_poly.pdbx_strand_id
1 'polypeptide(L)'
;MLFVLVPARIFLFNLEAQVVLLTIPLLALVALGSGFLFDGFGGWCSGACPIRPVEMLYGQYNQERHRPEACQSCNNCQKECSRLYSSSNEVKINNMLPFQNQIFSFPGFILGYFLSSSTDSIAMVYLKCLGIALLSWLVIRVLFNGRKGVIISGILAIGVYYGFTVPSVVGVWDLPILTIPLLYGILIALFFWGIRGFITKTLAKTS
;
A
#
# COMPACT_ATOMS: atom_id res chain seq x y z
N MET A 1 -9.60 7.60 2.61
CA MET A 1 -10.31 6.32 2.86
C MET A 1 -9.46 5.28 3.59
N LEU A 2 -8.27 4.91 3.09
CA LEU A 2 -7.41 3.88 3.73
C LEU A 2 -7.15 4.14 5.23
N PHE A 3 -6.66 5.34 5.57
CA PHE A 3 -6.36 5.74 6.95
C PHE A 3 -7.57 5.80 7.88
N VAL A 4 -8.79 5.78 7.34
CA VAL A 4 -10.04 5.81 8.11
C VAL A 4 -10.58 4.41 8.32
N LEU A 5 -10.67 3.63 7.23
CA LEU A 5 -11.30 2.31 7.23
C LEU A 5 -10.44 1.24 7.91
N VAL A 6 -9.12 1.32 7.80
CA VAL A 6 -8.24 0.30 8.38
C VAL A 6 -8.25 0.35 9.92
N PRO A 7 -8.06 1.50 10.59
CA PRO A 7 -8.11 1.54 12.06
C PRO A 7 -9.52 1.25 12.60
N ALA A 8 -10.57 1.57 11.83
CA ALA A 8 -11.95 1.22 12.16
C ALA A 8 -12.19 -0.29 12.28
N ARG A 9 -11.29 -1.14 11.78
CA ARG A 9 -11.39 -2.59 12.03
C ARG A 9 -11.24 -2.94 13.51
N ILE A 10 -10.44 -2.18 14.27
CA ILE A 10 -10.13 -2.49 15.67
C ILE A 10 -11.37 -2.34 16.57
N PHE A 11 -12.24 -1.37 16.29
CA PHE A 11 -13.36 -1.01 17.17
C PHE A 11 -14.76 -1.13 16.54
N LEU A 12 -14.85 -1.31 15.22
CA LEU A 12 -16.14 -1.36 14.52
C LEU A 12 -16.29 -2.64 13.70
N PHE A 13 -15.48 -2.81 12.66
CA PHE A 13 -15.71 -3.88 11.68
C PHE A 13 -15.46 -5.30 12.21
N ASN A 14 -14.60 -5.47 13.20
CA ASN A 14 -14.36 -6.80 13.80
C ASN A 14 -15.35 -7.16 14.91
N LEU A 15 -16.17 -6.20 15.37
CA LEU A 15 -17.14 -6.41 16.44
C LEU A 15 -18.57 -6.59 15.90
N GLU A 16 -18.93 -5.82 14.87
CA GLU A 16 -20.29 -5.70 14.35
C GLU A 16 -20.39 -6.22 12.91
N ALA A 17 -20.82 -7.46 12.75
CA ALA A 17 -21.00 -8.08 11.42
C ALA A 17 -21.99 -7.31 10.53
N GLN A 18 -23.02 -6.71 11.14
CA GLN A 18 -24.03 -5.91 10.44
C GLN A 18 -23.43 -4.67 9.77
N VAL A 19 -22.46 -4.02 10.44
CA VAL A 19 -21.79 -2.84 9.90
C VAL A 19 -20.97 -3.21 8.67
N VAL A 20 -20.25 -4.34 8.69
CA VAL A 20 -19.51 -4.84 7.52
C VAL A 20 -20.48 -5.17 6.37
N LEU A 21 -21.58 -5.85 6.68
CA LEU A 21 -22.59 -6.24 5.71
C LEU A 21 -23.20 -5.04 4.97
N LEU A 22 -23.40 -3.91 5.64
CA LEU A 22 -23.92 -2.68 5.03
C LEU A 22 -22.83 -1.87 4.32
N THR A 23 -21.60 -1.87 4.85
CA THR A 23 -20.50 -1.06 4.29
C THR A 23 -20.05 -1.56 2.92
N ILE A 24 -20.01 -2.88 2.71
CA ILE A 24 -19.61 -3.48 1.43
C ILE A 24 -20.53 -3.06 0.26
N PRO A 25 -21.86 -3.26 0.31
CA PRO A 25 -22.75 -2.86 -0.78
C PRO A 25 -22.79 -1.35 -0.96
N LEU A 26 -22.66 -0.57 0.12
CA LEU A 26 -22.56 0.88 0.02
C LEU A 26 -21.31 1.30 -0.78
N LEU A 27 -20.14 0.74 -0.48
CA LEU A 27 -18.92 1.00 -1.24
C LEU A 27 -19.05 0.53 -2.69
N ALA A 28 -19.73 -0.60 -2.94
CA ALA A 28 -20.00 -1.08 -4.29
C ALA A 28 -20.90 -0.11 -5.08
N LEU A 29 -21.95 0.42 -4.45
CA LEU A 29 -22.82 1.43 -5.07
C LEU A 29 -22.07 2.73 -5.34
N VAL A 30 -21.18 3.17 -4.46
CA VAL A 30 -20.33 4.35 -4.71
C VAL A 30 -19.37 4.08 -5.86
N ALA A 31 -18.77 2.89 -5.94
CA ALA A 31 -17.91 2.51 -7.05
C ALA A 31 -18.67 2.50 -8.38
N LEU A 32 -19.87 1.88 -8.41
CA LEU A 32 -20.75 1.89 -9.58
C LEU A 32 -21.19 3.31 -9.96
N GLY A 33 -21.63 4.11 -8.98
CA GLY A 33 -22.01 5.51 -9.16
C GLY A 33 -20.88 6.36 -9.73
N SER A 34 -19.64 6.14 -9.26
CA SER A 34 -18.47 6.81 -9.82
C SER A 34 -18.21 6.43 -11.28
N GLY A 35 -18.60 5.22 -11.71
CA GLY A 35 -18.52 4.81 -13.11
C GLY A 35 -19.53 5.51 -14.02
N PHE A 36 -20.63 6.03 -13.48
CA PHE A 36 -21.59 6.86 -14.22
C PHE A 36 -21.19 8.34 -14.28
N LEU A 37 -20.47 8.84 -13.28
CA LEU A 37 -20.06 10.25 -13.19
C LEU A 37 -18.71 10.53 -13.86
N PHE A 38 -17.84 9.54 -13.94
CA PHE A 38 -16.47 9.70 -14.44
C PHE A 38 -16.18 8.72 -15.57
N ASP A 39 -15.60 9.23 -16.65
CA ASP A 39 -15.24 8.40 -17.80
C ASP A 39 -14.08 7.45 -17.50
N GLY A 40 -14.25 6.17 -17.87
CA GLY A 40 -13.22 5.14 -17.83
C GLY A 40 -12.69 4.83 -16.43
N PHE A 41 -11.37 4.60 -16.32
CA PHE A 41 -10.72 4.25 -15.05
C PHE A 41 -10.55 5.45 -14.08
N GLY A 42 -11.00 6.65 -14.45
CA GLY A 42 -10.80 7.90 -13.70
C GLY A 42 -11.57 7.97 -12.37
N GLY A 43 -12.73 7.31 -12.27
CA GLY A 43 -13.61 7.39 -11.10
C GLY A 43 -13.06 6.65 -9.87
N TRP A 44 -13.49 5.40 -9.69
CA TRP A 44 -13.07 4.61 -8.53
C TRP A 44 -11.59 4.23 -8.59
N CYS A 45 -11.18 3.47 -9.60
CA CYS A 45 -9.87 2.82 -9.63
C CYS A 45 -8.68 3.79 -9.65
N SER A 46 -8.76 4.92 -10.38
CA SER A 46 -7.70 5.92 -10.45
C SER A 46 -7.86 7.09 -9.48
N GLY A 47 -9.07 7.34 -8.97
CA GLY A 47 -9.35 8.48 -8.09
C GLY A 47 -9.55 8.06 -6.65
N ALA A 48 -10.74 7.52 -6.36
CA ALA A 48 -11.21 7.31 -4.99
C ALA A 48 -10.67 6.02 -4.33
N CYS A 49 -10.11 5.09 -5.10
CA CYS A 49 -9.74 3.77 -4.60
C CYS A 49 -8.61 3.87 -3.56
N PRO A 50 -8.87 3.48 -2.30
CA PRO A 50 -7.90 3.63 -1.22
C PRO A 50 -6.66 2.74 -1.38
N ILE A 51 -6.73 1.66 -2.17
CA ILE A 51 -5.68 0.65 -2.26
C ILE A 51 -4.65 0.92 -3.36
N ARG A 52 -4.96 1.75 -4.35
CA ARG A 52 -4.05 2.04 -5.48
C ARG A 52 -2.65 2.53 -5.07
N PRO A 53 -2.48 3.40 -4.06
CA PRO A 53 -1.14 3.79 -3.59
C PRO A 53 -0.33 2.59 -3.08
N VAL A 54 -1.00 1.60 -2.50
CA VAL A 54 -0.42 0.36 -1.97
C VAL A 54 -0.10 -0.61 -3.11
N GLU A 55 -0.98 -0.75 -4.10
CA GLU A 55 -0.71 -1.52 -5.33
C GLU A 55 0.53 -1.00 -6.05
N MET A 56 0.65 0.32 -6.19
CA MET A 56 1.84 0.97 -6.74
C MET A 56 3.10 0.68 -5.93
N LEU A 57 3.00 0.68 -4.59
CA LEU A 57 4.12 0.40 -3.70
C LEU A 57 4.65 -1.04 -3.86
N TYR A 58 3.74 -2.00 -4.04
CA TYR A 58 4.10 -3.41 -4.26
C TYR A 58 4.54 -3.71 -5.70
N GLY A 59 4.65 -2.69 -6.54
CA GLY A 59 5.06 -2.89 -7.92
C GLY A 59 4.03 -3.66 -8.74
N GLN A 60 2.75 -3.65 -8.33
CA GLN A 60 1.64 -4.14 -9.14
C GLN A 60 1.34 -3.10 -10.23
N TYR A 61 2.30 -2.92 -11.15
CA TYR A 61 2.09 -2.27 -12.42
C TYR A 61 1.91 -3.35 -13.47
N ASN A 62 0.84 -3.26 -14.24
CA ASN A 62 0.57 -4.19 -15.33
C ASN A 62 1.65 -3.99 -16.41
N GLN A 63 2.61 -4.92 -16.50
CA GLN A 63 3.67 -4.90 -17.51
C GLN A 63 3.20 -5.38 -18.89
N GLU A 64 1.94 -5.82 -18.98
CA GLU A 64 1.37 -6.48 -20.15
C GLU A 64 0.88 -5.43 -21.15
N ARG A 65 1.67 -5.19 -22.20
CA ARG A 65 1.40 -4.17 -23.24
C ARG A 65 0.20 -4.49 -24.13
N HIS A 66 -0.35 -5.71 -24.10
CA HIS A 66 -1.29 -6.22 -25.11
C HIS A 66 -2.64 -6.67 -24.51
N ARG A 67 -3.03 -6.10 -23.36
CA ARG A 67 -4.37 -6.38 -22.85
C ARG A 67 -5.44 -5.75 -23.75
N PRO A 68 -6.62 -6.40 -23.88
CA PRO A 68 -7.79 -5.84 -24.57
C PRO A 68 -8.33 -4.56 -23.92
N GLU A 69 -7.84 -4.21 -22.72
CA GLU A 69 -8.16 -2.98 -21.98
C GLU A 69 -7.32 -1.77 -22.42
N ALA A 70 -6.29 -1.97 -23.24
CA ALA A 70 -5.55 -0.88 -23.87
C ALA A 70 -6.42 -0.32 -24.99
N CYS A 71 -7.05 0.83 -24.75
CA CYS A 71 -7.88 1.50 -25.75
C CYS A 71 -7.13 1.61 -27.09
N GLN A 72 -7.64 0.96 -28.14
CA GLN A 72 -7.06 1.00 -29.48
C GLN A 72 -7.15 2.39 -30.12
N SER A 73 -8.08 3.24 -29.64
CA SER A 73 -8.17 4.65 -29.98
C SER A 73 -8.37 5.49 -28.71
N CYS A 74 -7.59 6.56 -28.58
CA CYS A 74 -7.47 7.36 -27.35
C CYS A 74 -8.32 8.63 -27.45
N ASN A 75 -9.63 8.47 -27.70
CA ASN A 75 -10.54 9.61 -27.81
C ASN A 75 -11.12 10.06 -26.46
N ASN A 76 -11.02 9.23 -25.40
CA ASN A 76 -11.51 9.50 -24.03
C ASN A 76 -10.47 9.19 -22.94
N CYS A 77 -9.17 9.24 -23.28
CA CYS A 77 -8.10 9.03 -22.31
C CYS A 77 -7.99 10.21 -21.35
N GLN A 78 -8.21 9.97 -20.05
CA GLN A 78 -7.96 10.98 -19.02
C GLN A 78 -6.45 11.18 -18.80
N LYS A 79 -6.01 12.45 -18.71
CA LYS A 79 -4.61 12.86 -18.47
C LYS A 79 -3.99 12.21 -17.22
N GLU A 80 -4.82 11.78 -16.27
CA GLU A 80 -4.39 11.24 -14.97
C GLU A 80 -4.42 9.70 -14.91
N CYS A 81 -4.68 9.02 -16.03
CA CYS A 81 -4.64 7.57 -16.06
C CYS A 81 -3.20 7.05 -15.99
N SER A 82 -2.76 6.69 -14.78
CA SER A 82 -1.42 6.12 -14.55
C SER A 82 -1.14 4.82 -15.34
N ARG A 83 -2.17 4.18 -15.89
CA ARG A 83 -2.06 2.94 -16.70
C ARG A 83 -1.72 3.21 -18.17
N LEU A 84 -1.92 4.44 -18.69
CA LEU A 84 -1.60 4.79 -20.08
C LEU A 84 -0.11 5.08 -20.32
N TYR A 85 0.67 5.31 -19.28
CA TYR A 85 2.12 5.51 -19.38
C TYR A 85 2.84 4.15 -19.50
N SER A 86 2.63 3.45 -20.63
CA SER A 86 3.18 2.11 -20.92
C SER A 86 4.56 2.13 -21.60
N SER A 87 5.16 3.27 -21.93
CA SER A 87 6.44 3.30 -22.63
C SER A 87 7.55 3.79 -21.71
N SER A 88 8.47 2.89 -21.36
CA SER A 88 9.96 2.97 -21.34
C SER A 88 10.72 4.26 -20.99
N ASN A 89 10.12 5.44 -21.03
CA ASN A 89 10.67 6.66 -20.46
C ASN A 89 10.14 6.78 -19.05
N GLU A 90 11.01 6.40 -18.11
CA GLU A 90 11.03 6.82 -16.72
C GLU A 90 9.77 7.59 -16.34
N VAL A 91 8.76 6.87 -15.84
CA VAL A 91 7.65 7.50 -15.13
C VAL A 91 8.33 8.42 -14.13
N LYS A 92 8.34 9.73 -14.42
CA LYS A 92 8.95 10.73 -13.55
C LYS A 92 8.21 10.54 -12.26
N ILE A 93 8.87 9.91 -11.30
CA ILE A 93 8.33 9.68 -9.97
C ILE A 93 7.84 11.02 -9.41
N ASN A 94 8.45 12.13 -9.82
CA ASN A 94 8.03 13.52 -9.60
C ASN A 94 6.58 13.86 -10.02
N ASN A 95 5.94 13.18 -10.97
CA ASN A 95 4.51 13.43 -11.29
C ASN A 95 3.55 12.61 -10.39
N MET A 96 4.07 11.72 -9.54
CA MET A 96 3.31 10.99 -8.51
C MET A 96 3.40 11.66 -7.12
N LEU A 97 3.75 12.94 -7.03
CA LEU A 97 3.85 13.71 -5.78
C LEU A 97 2.73 13.43 -4.75
N PRO A 98 1.43 13.38 -5.10
CA PRO A 98 0.39 13.10 -4.11
C PRO A 98 0.48 11.68 -3.54
N PHE A 99 0.83 10.68 -4.36
CA PHE A 99 0.97 9.29 -3.93
C PHE A 99 2.27 9.04 -3.15
N GLN A 100 3.35 9.78 -3.44
CA GLN A 100 4.62 9.65 -2.71
C GLN A 100 4.45 9.91 -1.21
N ASN A 101 3.72 10.97 -0.85
CA ASN A 101 3.50 11.30 0.56
C ASN A 101 2.75 10.18 1.27
N GLN A 102 1.72 9.61 0.62
CA GLN A 102 1.00 8.48 1.17
C GLN A 102 1.89 7.24 1.30
N ILE A 103 2.72 6.96 0.31
CA ILE A 103 3.68 5.85 0.34
C ILE A 103 4.68 5.98 1.49
N PHE A 104 5.26 7.17 1.72
CA PHE A 104 6.23 7.39 2.79
C PHE A 104 5.60 7.27 4.19
N SER A 105 4.31 7.60 4.31
CA SER A 105 3.58 7.45 5.58
C SER A 105 3.17 6.00 5.88
N PHE A 106 3.14 5.14 4.88
CA PHE A 106 2.56 3.79 4.96
C PHE A 106 3.26 2.83 5.94
N PRO A 107 4.60 2.70 6.00
CA PRO A 107 5.23 1.79 6.96
C PRO A 107 4.95 2.19 8.42
N GLY A 108 4.96 3.49 8.73
CA GLY A 108 4.56 3.98 10.05
C GLY A 108 3.08 3.76 10.36
N PHE A 109 2.21 3.86 9.35
CA PHE A 109 0.79 3.55 9.52
C PHE A 109 0.55 2.09 9.90
N ILE A 110 1.26 1.15 9.25
CA ILE A 110 1.20 -0.28 9.59
C ILE A 110 1.66 -0.50 11.04
N LEU A 111 2.78 0.12 11.43
CA LEU A 111 3.31 0.01 12.78
C LEU A 111 2.31 0.55 13.82
N GLY A 112 1.73 1.72 13.58
CA GLY A 112 0.72 2.31 14.46
C GLY A 112 -0.55 1.49 14.58
N TYR A 113 -0.95 0.79 13.51
CA TYR A 113 -2.06 -0.16 13.54
C TYR A 113 -1.76 -1.34 14.47
N PHE A 114 -0.59 -1.98 14.35
CA PHE A 114 -0.22 -3.12 15.19
C PHE A 114 0.06 -2.76 16.66
N LEU A 115 0.44 -1.51 16.95
CA LEU A 115 0.61 -0.99 18.31
C LEU A 115 -0.70 -0.54 18.97
N SER A 116 -1.79 -0.50 18.20
CA SER A 116 -3.12 -0.16 18.70
C SER A 116 -3.84 -1.41 19.20
N SER A 117 -4.47 -1.32 20.36
CA SER A 117 -5.26 -2.42 20.92
C SER A 117 -6.76 -2.10 20.91
N SER A 118 -7.60 -3.13 21.03
CA SER A 118 -9.06 -2.95 21.16
C SER A 118 -9.49 -2.29 22.46
N THR A 119 -8.60 -2.21 23.46
CA THR A 119 -8.84 -1.52 24.73
C THR A 119 -8.57 -0.01 24.65
N ASP A 120 -7.88 0.45 23.60
CA ASP A 120 -7.59 1.86 23.41
C ASP A 120 -8.87 2.62 23.03
N SER A 121 -8.95 3.89 23.44
CA SER A 121 -10.03 4.77 22.97
C SER A 121 -9.90 5.01 21.46
N ILE A 122 -11.02 5.27 20.78
CA ILE A 122 -11.05 5.54 19.34
C ILE A 122 -10.04 6.65 18.96
N ALA A 123 -9.98 7.72 19.77
CA ALA A 123 -9.04 8.82 19.57
C ALA A 123 -7.57 8.36 19.65
N MET A 124 -7.23 7.50 20.62
CA MET A 124 -5.87 6.97 20.78
C MET A 124 -5.47 6.06 19.62
N VAL A 125 -6.38 5.24 19.10
CA VAL A 125 -6.13 4.39 17.92
C VAL A 125 -5.76 5.27 16.71
N TYR A 126 -6.54 6.31 16.43
CA TYR A 126 -6.24 7.23 15.34
C TYR A 126 -4.97 8.04 15.58
N LEU A 127 -4.69 8.46 16.82
CA LEU A 127 -3.48 9.18 17.17
C LEU A 127 -2.23 8.31 16.96
N LYS A 128 -2.24 7.05 17.40
CA LYS A 128 -1.16 6.09 17.14
C LYS A 128 -0.96 5.87 15.64
N CYS A 129 -2.03 5.59 14.90
CA CYS A 129 -1.97 5.33 13.47
C CYS A 129 -1.44 6.53 12.68
N LEU A 130 -2.01 7.72 12.89
CA LEU A 130 -1.66 8.93 12.15
C LEU A 130 -0.35 9.56 12.63
N GLY A 131 -0.09 9.54 13.94
CA GLY A 131 1.13 10.10 14.53
C GLY A 131 2.38 9.35 14.07
N ILE A 132 2.34 8.01 14.06
CA ILE A 132 3.47 7.19 13.60
C ILE A 132 3.58 7.24 12.07
N ALA A 133 2.46 7.31 11.35
CA ALA A 133 2.47 7.54 9.90
C ALA A 133 3.13 8.88 9.54
N LEU A 134 2.85 9.94 10.28
CA LEU A 134 3.46 11.27 10.10
C LEU A 134 4.96 11.23 10.42
N LEU A 135 5.37 10.54 11.48
CA LEU A 135 6.78 10.35 11.82
C LEU A 135 7.53 9.59 10.71
N SER A 136 6.96 8.50 10.22
CA SER A 136 7.50 7.74 9.09
C SER A 136 7.65 8.60 7.84
N TRP A 137 6.63 9.40 7.52
CA TRP A 137 6.68 10.32 6.40
C TRP A 137 7.80 11.34 6.54
N LEU A 138 7.96 11.97 7.72
CA LEU A 138 9.03 12.93 7.99
C LEU A 138 10.41 12.28 7.83
N VAL A 139 10.64 11.15 8.49
CA VAL A 139 11.94 10.45 8.48
C VAL A 139 12.32 10.06 7.06
N ILE A 140 11.42 9.43 6.31
CA ILE A 140 11.72 8.96 4.96
C ILE A 140 11.91 10.13 4.00
N ARG A 141 11.09 11.18 4.11
CA ARG A 141 11.19 12.37 3.25
C ARG A 141 12.46 13.17 3.49
N VAL A 142 12.96 13.22 4.72
CA VAL A 142 14.22 13.90 5.06
C VAL A 142 15.45 13.08 4.65
N LEU A 143 15.41 11.76 4.85
CA LEU A 143 16.56 10.89 4.60
C LEU A 143 16.70 10.46 3.13
N PHE A 144 15.60 10.36 2.38
CA PHE A 144 15.60 9.76 1.04
C PHE A 144 14.80 10.58 0.03
N ASN A 145 15.40 10.75 -1.15
CA ASN A 145 14.75 11.47 -2.26
C ASN A 145 14.06 10.52 -3.25
N GLY A 146 12.84 10.90 -3.63
CA GLY A 146 12.06 10.33 -4.73
C GLY A 146 12.03 8.80 -4.73
N ARG A 147 12.65 8.18 -5.77
CA ARG A 147 12.63 6.73 -6.00
C ARG A 147 13.18 5.90 -4.85
N LYS A 148 14.27 6.37 -4.21
CA LYS A 148 14.91 5.63 -3.12
C LYS A 148 13.96 5.54 -1.92
N GLY A 149 13.29 6.65 -1.60
CA GLY A 149 12.29 6.71 -0.53
C GLY A 149 11.12 5.76 -0.78
N VAL A 150 10.62 5.67 -2.01
CA VAL A 150 9.51 4.76 -2.36
C VAL A 150 9.90 3.29 -2.15
N ILE A 151 11.08 2.88 -2.63
CA ILE A 151 11.55 1.49 -2.52
C ILE A 151 11.79 1.13 -1.06
N ILE A 152 12.44 2.01 -0.30
CA ILE A 152 12.69 1.81 1.13
C ILE A 152 11.38 1.72 1.91
N SER A 153 10.40 2.58 1.59
CA SER A 153 9.07 2.53 2.19
C SER A 153 8.38 1.19 1.94
N GLY A 154 8.51 0.64 0.74
CA GLY A 154 7.94 -0.67 0.38
C GLY A 154 8.60 -1.81 1.16
N ILE A 155 9.93 -1.82 1.22
CA ILE A 155 10.71 -2.80 1.98
C ILE A 155 10.34 -2.74 3.48
N LEU A 156 10.28 -1.53 4.06
CA LEU A 156 9.90 -1.33 5.45
C LEU A 156 8.45 -1.75 5.72
N ALA A 157 7.51 -1.42 4.82
CA ALA A 157 6.10 -1.77 4.98
C ALA A 157 5.91 -3.30 5.01
N ILE A 158 6.57 -4.03 4.11
CA ILE A 158 6.58 -5.49 4.10
C ILE A 158 7.21 -6.02 5.38
N GLY A 159 8.40 -5.50 5.75
CA GLY A 159 9.13 -5.95 6.94
C GLY A 159 8.34 -5.78 8.23
N VAL A 160 7.72 -4.61 8.45
CA VAL A 160 6.89 -4.35 9.62
C VAL A 160 5.64 -5.25 9.59
N TYR A 161 4.94 -5.32 8.46
CA TYR A 161 3.70 -6.11 8.37
C TYR A 161 3.93 -7.58 8.70
N TYR A 162 4.85 -8.24 8.01
CA TYR A 162 5.14 -9.65 8.26
C TYR A 162 5.84 -9.86 9.60
N GLY A 163 6.60 -8.86 10.07
CA GLY A 163 7.20 -8.82 11.39
C GLY A 163 6.20 -9.09 12.51
N PHE A 164 5.06 -8.40 12.49
CA PHE A 164 3.99 -8.55 13.49
C PHE A 164 2.99 -9.67 13.16
N THR A 165 2.83 -10.03 11.88
CA THR A 165 1.81 -10.99 11.45
C THR A 165 2.24 -12.45 11.66
N VAL A 166 3.54 -12.78 11.54
CA VAL A 166 4.04 -14.17 11.63
C VAL A 166 3.60 -14.91 12.90
N PRO A 167 3.74 -14.35 14.12
CA PRO A 167 3.31 -15.05 15.33
C PRO A 167 1.80 -15.31 15.35
N SER A 168 1.02 -14.35 14.85
CA SER A 168 -0.45 -14.47 14.79
C SER A 168 -0.88 -15.57 13.82
N VAL A 169 -0.20 -15.71 12.68
CA VAL A 169 -0.48 -16.79 11.71
C VAL A 169 -0.10 -18.15 12.30
N VAL A 170 1.06 -18.28 12.95
CA VAL A 170 1.45 -19.54 13.59
C VAL A 170 0.42 -19.97 14.65
N GLY A 171 -0.08 -19.00 15.44
CA GLY A 171 -1.10 -19.27 16.45
C GLY A 171 -2.47 -19.67 15.89
N VAL A 172 -2.90 -19.11 14.75
CA VAL A 172 -4.19 -19.46 14.12
C VAL A 172 -4.16 -20.83 13.45
N TRP A 173 -3.00 -21.24 12.94
CA TRP A 173 -2.83 -22.50 12.21
C TRP A 173 -2.28 -23.64 13.09
N ASP A 174 -2.19 -23.42 14.42
CA ASP A 174 -1.66 -24.38 15.40
C ASP A 174 -0.32 -25.02 14.99
N LEU A 175 0.55 -24.22 14.35
CA LEU A 175 1.85 -24.68 13.88
C LEU A 175 2.85 -24.79 15.05
N PRO A 176 3.84 -25.70 14.97
CA PRO A 176 4.84 -25.84 16.03
C PRO A 176 5.62 -24.54 16.20
N ILE A 177 5.92 -24.16 17.45
CA ILE A 177 6.60 -22.89 17.81
C ILE A 177 7.93 -22.68 17.09
N LEU A 178 8.61 -23.77 16.69
CA LEU A 178 9.84 -23.74 15.90
C LEU A 178 9.67 -23.14 14.50
N THR A 179 8.43 -23.03 13.99
CA THR A 179 8.13 -22.40 12.69
C THR A 179 8.33 -20.89 12.71
N ILE A 180 8.18 -20.23 13.87
CA ILE A 180 8.34 -18.78 14.03
C ILE A 180 9.77 -18.33 13.63
N PRO A 181 10.86 -18.85 14.23
CA PRO A 181 12.21 -18.44 13.85
C PRO A 181 12.56 -18.82 12.41
N LEU A 182 12.00 -19.91 11.87
CA LEU A 182 12.21 -20.31 10.48
C LEU A 182 11.60 -19.29 9.51
N LEU A 183 10.34 -18.88 9.76
CA LEU A 183 9.67 -17.86 8.96
C LEU A 183 10.37 -16.50 9.03
N TYR A 184 10.83 -16.10 10.23
CA TYR A 184 11.68 -14.91 10.36
C TYR A 184 12.99 -15.04 9.60
N GLY A 185 13.64 -16.20 9.61
CA GLY A 185 14.84 -16.46 8.82
C GLY A 185 14.61 -16.28 7.31
N ILE A 186 13.49 -16.77 6.79
CA ILE A 186 13.09 -16.57 5.38
C ILE A 186 12.86 -15.08 5.10
N LEU A 187 12.14 -14.37 5.96
CA LEU A 187 11.88 -12.94 5.79
C LEU A 187 13.17 -12.11 5.77
N ILE A 188 14.11 -12.42 6.68
CA ILE A 188 15.42 -11.77 6.73
C ILE A 188 16.21 -12.07 5.45
N ALA A 189 16.22 -13.32 4.99
CA ALA A 189 16.90 -13.70 3.74
C ALA A 189 16.32 -12.95 2.52
N LEU A 190 14.99 -12.84 2.43
CA LEU A 190 14.31 -12.07 1.38
C LEU A 190 14.61 -10.58 1.46
N PHE A 191 14.69 -10.03 2.68
CA PHE A 191 15.05 -8.63 2.91
C PHE A 191 16.47 -8.34 2.40
N PHE A 192 17.46 -9.18 2.75
CA PHE A 192 18.83 -9.05 2.25
C PHE A 192 18.92 -9.26 0.74
N TRP A 193 18.17 -10.21 0.19
CA TRP A 193 18.12 -10.44 -1.26
C TRP A 193 17.54 -9.22 -2.01
N GLY A 194 16.47 -8.62 -1.49
CA GLY A 194 15.87 -7.41 -2.03
C GLY A 194 16.82 -6.20 -2.02
N ILE A 195 17.56 -6.00 -0.91
CA ILE A 195 18.58 -4.96 -0.80
C ILE A 195 19.73 -5.20 -1.80
N ARG A 196 20.21 -6.44 -1.91
CA ARG A 196 21.26 -6.81 -2.87
C ARG A 196 20.83 -6.51 -4.31
N GLY A 197 19.61 -6.88 -4.68
CA GLY A 197 19.04 -6.59 -6.00
C GLY A 197 18.88 -5.09 -6.30
N PHE A 198 18.65 -4.29 -5.26
CA PHE A 198 18.64 -2.83 -5.38
C PHE A 198 20.04 -2.27 -5.66
N ILE A 199 21.04 -2.69 -4.87
CA ILE A 199 22.43 -2.23 -5.00
C ILE A 199 22.99 -2.55 -6.39
N THR A 200 22.79 -3.77 -6.89
CA THR A 200 23.32 -4.20 -8.20
C THR A 200 22.71 -3.42 -9.36
N LYS A 201 21.40 -3.11 -9.32
CA LYS A 201 20.76 -2.28 -10.35
C LYS A 201 21.20 -0.82 -10.31
N THR A 202 21.52 -0.26 -9.14
CA THR A 202 22.10 1.10 -9.07
C THR A 202 23.51 1.17 -9.63
N LEU A 203 24.33 0.13 -9.45
CA LEU A 203 25.70 0.07 -9.97
C LEU A 203 25.73 -0.13 -11.50
N ALA A 204 24.78 -0.88 -12.06
CA ALA A 204 24.69 -1.10 -13.51
C ALA A 204 24.24 0.12 -14.32
N LYS A 205 23.73 1.19 -13.68
CA LYS A 205 23.29 2.42 -14.36
C LYS A 205 24.40 3.49 -14.43
N THR A 206 25.57 3.22 -13.86
CA THR A 206 26.73 4.13 -13.80
C THR A 206 27.91 3.71 -14.68
N SER A 207 27.79 2.61 -15.43
CA SER A 207 28.73 2.17 -16.48
C SER A 207 28.13 2.38 -17.86
#